data_AF-A0A2I0L9H6-F1
#
_entry.id   AF-A0A2I0L9H6-F1
#
_cell.length_a   1.000
_cell.length_b   1.000
_cell.length_c   1.000
_cell.angle_alpha   90.00
_cell.angle_beta   90.00
_cell.angle_gamma   90.00
#
_symmetry.space_group_name_H-M   'P 1'
#
loop_
_entity.id
_entity.type
_entity.pdbx_description
1 polymer ?
#
loop_
_entity_poly.entity_id
_entity_poly.type
_entity_poly.pdbx_seq_one_letter_code
_entity_poly.pdbx_strand_id
1 'polypeptide(L)'
;MPSFSGVESSVELSPGQPLPSPQASTTLGVIGRRSVSDLGAVGEIPTSGSTMSSVGTDDQLYNLQMLDAAYRKLPQPKDSERLRSYIPRNPAVTPNSYPQVQAPIVNNPAFWERLSKEPYGADTLFFAFYYQQNTYQQYLAAKELKKQSWRYHKKYNTWFQRHEEPKITTDEYEQGTYVYFDFHIANGEVQHGWCQRIKTEFRFEYNYLEDEVM
;
A
#
# COMPACT_ATOMS: atom_id res chain seq x y z
N MET A 1 26.11 -15.75 39.28
CA MET A 1 26.27 -14.43 39.92
C MET A 1 27.73 -14.04 39.78
N PRO A 2 28.02 -13.03 38.95
CA PRO A 2 28.20 -11.69 39.50
C PRO A 2 27.40 -10.61 38.76
N SER A 3 27.06 -9.58 39.53
CA SER A 3 26.35 -8.36 39.13
C SER A 3 27.31 -7.35 38.51
N PHE A 4 26.87 -6.63 37.49
CA PHE A 4 27.47 -5.35 37.11
C PHE A 4 26.40 -4.26 37.09
N SER A 5 26.68 -3.26 37.90
CA SER A 5 25.97 -2.02 38.19
C SER A 5 25.92 -1.09 36.99
N GLY A 6 24.83 -0.32 36.93
CA GLY A 6 24.56 0.68 35.91
C GLY A 6 25.61 1.79 35.82
N VAL A 7 25.71 2.35 34.63
CA VAL A 7 26.40 3.60 34.35
C VAL A 7 25.38 4.51 33.69
N GLU A 8 24.88 5.47 34.47
CA GLU A 8 24.15 6.63 33.97
C GLU A 8 25.14 7.52 33.20
N SER A 9 24.90 7.75 31.91
CA SER A 9 25.61 8.77 31.15
C SER A 9 24.76 10.04 31.10
N SER A 10 25.09 10.99 31.97
CA SER A 10 24.59 12.36 31.95
C SER A 10 25.10 13.07 30.70
N VAL A 11 24.19 13.54 29.84
CA VAL A 11 24.54 14.45 28.73
C VAL A 11 24.35 15.88 29.23
N GLU A 12 25.48 16.56 29.34
CA GLU A 12 25.65 17.96 29.72
C GLU A 12 25.07 18.88 28.63
N LEU A 13 24.02 19.64 28.98
CA LEU A 13 23.39 20.66 28.13
C LEU A 13 24.05 22.02 28.39
N SER A 14 24.59 22.66 27.36
CA SER A 14 24.93 24.10 27.38
C SER A 14 23.80 24.95 26.77
N PRO A 15 23.62 26.22 27.21
CA PRO A 15 22.37 26.95 27.07
C PRO A 15 22.38 27.99 25.93
N GLY A 16 21.21 28.19 25.33
CA GLY A 16 20.82 29.48 24.74
C GLY A 16 20.56 29.49 23.23
N GLN A 17 19.29 29.43 22.84
CA GLN A 17 18.71 30.25 21.76
C GLN A 17 17.16 30.22 21.83
N PRO A 18 16.47 31.33 21.50
CA PRO A 18 15.05 31.51 21.81
C PRO A 18 14.10 30.78 20.85
N LEU A 19 12.98 30.30 21.42
CA LEU A 19 11.82 29.72 20.76
C LEU A 19 11.05 30.75 19.91
N PRO A 20 10.56 30.39 18.71
CA PRO A 20 9.36 30.99 18.14
C PRO A 20 8.09 30.28 18.65
N SER A 21 7.12 31.08 19.04
CA SER A 21 5.76 30.70 19.45
C SER A 21 4.89 30.16 18.29
N PRO A 22 3.77 29.46 18.57
CA PRO A 22 3.04 28.67 17.59
C PRO A 22 2.09 29.54 16.75
N GLN A 23 2.14 29.41 15.42
CA GLN A 23 1.11 29.95 14.54
C GLN A 23 0.17 28.86 14.03
N ALA A 24 -1.10 29.25 13.98
CA ALA A 24 -2.28 28.41 13.86
C ALA A 24 -2.35 27.61 12.55
N SER A 25 -2.88 26.40 12.69
CA SER A 25 -3.32 25.53 11.60
C SER A 25 -4.27 26.26 10.65
N THR A 26 -3.87 26.40 9.40
CA THR A 26 -4.81 26.61 8.29
C THR A 26 -5.04 25.30 7.57
N THR A 27 -6.31 25.06 7.33
CA THR A 27 -6.93 23.81 6.91
C THR A 27 -6.49 23.35 5.53
N LEU A 28 -6.28 22.03 5.42
CA LEU A 28 -6.14 21.25 4.18
C LEU A 28 -7.15 21.68 3.11
N GLY A 29 -6.64 22.15 1.97
CA GLY A 29 -7.43 22.40 0.77
C GLY A 29 -7.85 21.08 0.11
N VAL A 30 -9.09 20.68 0.35
CA VAL A 30 -9.82 19.66 -0.41
C VAL A 30 -9.93 20.10 -1.87
N ILE A 31 -9.54 19.23 -2.80
CA ILE A 31 -9.83 19.36 -4.24
C ILE A 31 -11.33 19.11 -4.39
N GLY A 32 -12.12 20.17 -4.22
CA GLY A 32 -13.55 20.20 -4.45
C GLY A 32 -13.83 21.05 -5.68
N ARG A 33 -14.37 20.40 -6.72
CA ARG A 33 -14.96 21.02 -7.91
C ARG A 33 -15.75 22.28 -7.54
N ARG A 34 -15.23 23.44 -7.91
CA ARG A 34 -16.04 24.65 -8.10
C ARG A 34 -15.91 25.03 -9.57
N SER A 35 -17.00 24.79 -10.27
CA SER A 35 -17.26 25.34 -11.60
C SER A 35 -17.22 26.85 -11.48
N VAL A 36 -16.13 27.47 -11.96
CA VAL A 36 -16.12 28.89 -12.29
C VAL A 36 -16.01 28.96 -13.79
N SER A 37 -17.14 29.27 -14.41
CA SER A 37 -17.21 29.68 -15.80
C SER A 37 -16.51 31.03 -15.89
N ASP A 38 -15.23 31.03 -16.24
CA ASP A 38 -14.60 32.22 -16.81
C ASP A 38 -13.48 31.79 -17.76
N LEU A 39 -13.90 31.14 -18.84
CA LEU A 39 -13.08 30.96 -20.03
C LEU A 39 -13.17 32.26 -20.83
N GLY A 40 -12.23 33.17 -20.58
CA GLY A 40 -11.99 34.31 -21.45
C GLY A 40 -11.61 33.83 -22.85
N ALA A 41 -12.46 34.14 -23.82
CA ALA A 41 -12.35 33.72 -25.20
C ALA A 41 -11.09 34.25 -25.90
N VAL A 42 -10.52 33.41 -26.75
CA VAL A 42 -9.52 33.77 -27.74
C VAL A 42 -10.18 34.62 -28.83
N GLY A 43 -9.59 35.79 -29.09
CA GLY A 43 -9.79 36.55 -30.33
C GLY A 43 -10.53 37.87 -30.15
N GLU A 44 -9.79 38.99 -30.16
CA GLU A 44 -9.94 40.09 -31.13
C GLU A 44 -9.02 41.26 -30.75
N ILE A 45 -8.34 41.83 -31.75
CA ILE A 45 -7.45 42.98 -31.63
C ILE A 45 -8.28 44.26 -31.85
N PRO A 46 -8.17 45.26 -30.94
CA PRO A 46 -8.23 46.65 -31.37
C PRO A 46 -6.93 47.38 -31.01
N THR A 47 -6.26 47.84 -32.07
CA THR A 47 -5.26 48.90 -32.01
C THR A 47 -5.89 50.18 -31.50
N SER A 48 -5.39 50.75 -30.39
CA SER A 48 -5.13 52.20 -30.19
C SER A 48 -4.77 52.53 -28.73
N GLY A 49 -3.64 53.22 -28.53
CA GLY A 49 -3.45 54.15 -27.41
C GLY A 49 -2.81 53.59 -26.13
N SER A 50 -1.49 53.71 -26.03
CA SER A 50 -0.68 53.36 -24.85
C SER A 50 -0.99 54.24 -23.62
N THR A 51 -1.28 53.63 -22.48
CA THR A 51 -0.78 54.00 -21.14
C THR A 51 -1.11 52.88 -20.14
N MET A 52 -0.17 52.55 -19.24
CA MET A 52 -0.17 51.42 -18.26
C MET A 52 0.50 50.10 -18.73
N SER A 53 1.64 50.15 -19.42
CA SER A 53 2.41 48.94 -19.80
C SER A 53 3.52 48.53 -18.81
N SER A 54 3.75 49.29 -17.73
CA SER A 54 4.88 49.00 -16.83
C SER A 54 4.59 47.88 -15.82
N VAL A 55 3.35 47.73 -15.34
CA VAL A 55 3.03 46.74 -14.30
C VAL A 55 2.95 45.33 -14.89
N GLY A 56 2.41 45.17 -16.11
CA GLY A 56 2.31 43.86 -16.77
C GLY A 56 3.64 43.31 -17.32
N THR A 57 4.63 44.17 -17.59
CA THR A 57 5.92 43.76 -18.14
C THR A 57 6.90 43.31 -17.05
N ASP A 58 6.92 43.99 -15.90
CA ASP A 58 7.66 43.56 -14.72
C ASP A 58 7.11 42.24 -14.17
N ASP A 59 5.78 42.09 -14.12
CA ASP A 59 5.12 40.84 -13.75
C ASP A 59 5.45 39.71 -14.75
N GLN A 60 5.49 40.00 -16.06
CA GLN A 60 5.85 39.03 -17.08
C GLN A 60 7.31 38.59 -16.96
N LEU A 61 8.24 39.52 -16.73
CA LEU A 61 9.66 39.22 -16.58
C LEU A 61 9.92 38.41 -15.30
N TYR A 62 9.26 38.79 -14.20
CA TYR A 62 9.31 38.03 -12.95
C TYR A 62 8.76 36.61 -13.11
N ASN A 63 7.63 36.45 -13.79
CA ASN A 63 7.06 35.13 -14.10
C ASN A 63 8.01 34.28 -14.95
N LEU A 64 8.70 34.86 -15.94
CA LEU A 64 9.72 34.14 -16.73
C LEU A 64 10.93 33.71 -15.89
N GLN A 65 11.40 34.57 -14.98
CA GLN A 65 12.47 34.21 -14.05
C GLN A 65 12.05 33.07 -13.12
N MET A 66 10.81 33.10 -12.63
CA MET A 66 10.27 32.02 -11.80
C MET A 66 10.10 30.71 -12.58
N LEU A 67 9.71 30.77 -13.85
CA LEU A 67 9.64 29.60 -14.73
C LEU A 67 11.03 29.01 -15.01
N ASP A 68 12.05 29.82 -15.26
CA ASP A 68 13.43 29.33 -15.43
C ASP A 68 13.94 28.64 -14.16
N ALA A 69 13.67 29.22 -12.98
CA ALA A 69 14.03 28.63 -11.70
C ALA A 69 13.30 27.30 -11.45
N ALA A 70 12.02 27.21 -11.79
CA ALA A 70 11.22 25.99 -11.67
C ALA A 70 11.64 24.92 -12.69
N TYR A 71 11.96 25.32 -13.93
CA TYR A 71 12.44 24.42 -14.98
C TYR A 71 13.74 23.71 -14.57
N ARG A 72 14.66 24.41 -13.91
CA ARG A 72 15.89 23.82 -13.35
C ARG A 72 15.63 22.82 -12.22
N LYS A 73 14.41 22.80 -11.64
CA LYS A 73 14.00 21.94 -10.52
C LYS A 73 12.68 21.23 -10.81
N LEU A 74 12.53 20.71 -12.03
CA LEU A 74 11.34 19.96 -12.42
C LEU A 74 11.07 18.80 -11.44
N PRO A 75 9.83 18.66 -10.94
CA PRO A 75 9.43 17.50 -10.16
C PRO A 75 9.74 16.23 -10.93
N GLN A 76 10.47 15.32 -10.30
CA GLN A 76 10.75 14.01 -10.83
C GLN A 76 9.55 13.08 -10.57
N PRO A 77 9.35 12.01 -11.37
CA PRO A 77 8.32 11.01 -11.10
C PRO A 77 8.37 10.47 -9.66
N LYS A 78 9.58 10.24 -9.15
CA LYS A 78 9.83 9.81 -7.76
C LYS A 78 9.37 10.81 -6.69
N ASP A 79 9.24 12.10 -7.01
CA ASP A 79 8.80 13.12 -6.06
C ASP A 79 7.29 13.02 -5.80
N SER A 80 6.55 12.38 -6.71
CA SER A 80 5.15 12.00 -6.51
C SER A 80 4.99 10.65 -5.82
N GLU A 81 6.08 9.86 -5.74
CA GLU A 81 6.06 8.59 -5.06
C GLU A 81 6.21 8.79 -3.54
N ARG A 82 5.39 8.07 -2.79
CA ARG A 82 5.57 8.01 -1.34
C ARG A 82 6.92 7.37 -1.04
N LEU A 83 7.82 8.06 -0.32
CA LEU A 83 9.07 7.49 0.17
C LEU A 83 8.76 6.17 0.89
N ARG A 84 9.18 5.05 0.30
CA ARG A 84 9.03 3.73 0.89
C ARG A 84 10.26 3.45 1.74
N SER A 85 10.29 3.97 2.95
CA SER A 85 11.19 3.45 3.97
C SER A 85 10.77 2.00 4.24
N TYR A 86 11.59 1.04 3.80
CA TYR A 86 11.47 -0.33 4.27
C TYR A 86 11.76 -0.30 5.78
N ILE A 87 10.71 -0.41 6.59
CA ILE A 87 10.83 -0.53 8.03
C ILE A 87 10.58 -2.00 8.35
N PRO A 88 11.64 -2.80 8.60
CA PRO A 88 11.46 -4.19 8.98
C PRO A 88 10.62 -4.25 10.25
N ARG A 89 9.65 -5.16 10.30
CA ARG A 89 8.80 -5.37 11.48
C ARG A 89 9.60 -5.72 12.73
N ASN A 90 10.74 -6.38 12.55
CA ASN A 90 11.70 -6.67 13.62
C ASN A 90 13.10 -6.28 13.14
N PRO A 91 13.56 -5.04 13.42
CA PRO A 91 14.90 -4.60 13.06
C PRO A 91 15.96 -5.50 13.71
N ALA A 92 16.92 -5.96 12.92
CA ALA A 92 18.05 -6.73 13.39
C ALA A 92 19.33 -6.24 12.72
N VAL A 93 20.46 -6.33 13.42
CA VAL A 93 21.77 -6.05 12.84
C VAL A 93 22.12 -7.19 11.89
N THR A 94 22.04 -6.93 10.60
CA THR A 94 22.44 -7.89 9.56
C THR A 94 23.77 -7.45 8.94
N PRO A 95 24.66 -8.38 8.53
CA PRO A 95 25.89 -8.00 7.84
C PRO A 95 25.60 -7.27 6.52
N ASN A 96 26.45 -6.32 6.14
CA ASN A 96 26.30 -5.51 4.92
C ASN A 96 26.31 -6.34 3.61
N SER A 97 26.77 -7.59 3.66
CA SER A 97 26.73 -8.51 2.53
C SER A 97 25.32 -9.02 2.21
N TYR A 98 24.36 -8.89 3.15
CA TYR A 98 22.96 -9.28 2.95
C TYR A 98 22.13 -8.12 2.40
N PRO A 99 21.03 -8.41 1.66
CA PRO A 99 20.11 -7.38 1.20
C PRO A 99 19.55 -6.55 2.37
N GLN A 100 19.80 -5.24 2.35
CA GLN A 100 19.34 -4.30 3.38
C GLN A 100 17.95 -3.72 3.09
N VAL A 101 17.47 -3.86 1.86
CA VAL A 101 16.18 -3.35 1.40
C VAL A 101 15.44 -4.45 0.64
N GLN A 102 14.12 -4.46 0.74
CA GLN A 102 13.27 -5.38 -0.03
C GLN A 102 13.53 -5.24 -1.54
N ALA A 103 13.62 -6.37 -2.24
CA ALA A 103 13.82 -6.38 -3.68
C ALA A 103 12.65 -5.68 -4.41
N PRO A 104 12.92 -4.74 -5.34
CA PRO A 104 11.88 -3.98 -6.05
C PRO A 104 10.88 -4.86 -6.82
N ILE A 105 11.35 -6.02 -7.29
CA ILE A 105 10.55 -6.99 -8.04
C ILE A 105 9.31 -7.48 -7.29
N VAL A 106 9.30 -7.42 -5.95
CA VAL A 106 8.17 -7.85 -5.13
C VAL A 106 6.94 -6.94 -5.34
N ASN A 107 7.13 -5.72 -5.83
CA ASN A 107 6.02 -4.82 -6.20
C ASN A 107 5.54 -5.03 -7.65
N ASN A 108 6.17 -5.90 -8.44
CA ASN A 108 5.80 -6.14 -9.83
C ASN A 108 4.72 -7.25 -9.91
N PRO A 109 3.52 -6.99 -10.46
CA PRO A 109 2.48 -8.03 -10.60
C PRO A 109 2.93 -9.27 -11.39
N ALA A 110 3.81 -9.12 -12.39
CA ALA A 110 4.30 -10.23 -13.20
C ALA A 110 5.13 -11.23 -12.39
N PHE A 111 5.77 -10.78 -11.31
CA PHE A 111 6.48 -11.67 -10.38
C PHE A 111 5.50 -12.61 -9.67
N TRP A 112 4.37 -12.10 -9.20
CA TRP A 112 3.36 -12.89 -8.50
C TRP A 112 2.65 -13.89 -9.41
N GLU A 113 2.40 -13.52 -10.68
CA GLU A 113 1.83 -14.44 -11.66
C GLU A 113 2.79 -15.62 -11.98
N ARG A 114 4.09 -15.35 -12.05
CA ARG A 114 5.07 -16.42 -12.23
C ARG A 114 5.17 -17.29 -10.98
N LEU A 115 5.27 -16.65 -9.81
CA LEU A 115 5.36 -17.31 -8.51
C LEU A 115 4.16 -18.23 -8.26
N SER A 116 2.95 -17.81 -8.66
CA SER A 116 1.72 -18.58 -8.44
C SER A 116 1.72 -19.92 -9.19
N LYS A 117 2.46 -20.03 -10.31
CA LYS A 117 2.56 -21.24 -11.15
C LYS A 117 3.61 -22.25 -10.64
N GLU A 118 4.46 -21.87 -9.70
CA GLU A 118 5.46 -22.76 -9.12
C GLU A 118 4.81 -23.78 -8.17
N PRO A 119 5.43 -24.96 -7.93
CA PRO A 119 4.86 -26.02 -7.07
C PRO A 119 4.50 -25.57 -5.66
N TYR A 120 5.23 -24.58 -5.12
CA TYR A 120 5.02 -23.99 -3.80
C TYR A 120 4.43 -22.57 -3.86
N GLY A 121 3.89 -22.19 -5.03
CA GLY A 121 3.35 -20.86 -5.28
C GLY A 121 2.23 -20.50 -4.31
N ALA A 122 1.26 -21.40 -4.15
CA ALA A 122 0.12 -21.20 -3.24
C ALA A 122 0.56 -20.92 -1.80
N ASP A 123 1.55 -21.65 -1.28
CA ASP A 123 2.08 -21.45 0.08
C ASP A 123 2.63 -20.02 0.26
N THR A 124 3.38 -19.53 -0.72
CA THR A 124 3.92 -18.17 -0.69
C THR A 124 2.82 -17.11 -0.81
N LEU A 125 1.77 -17.37 -1.60
CA LEU A 125 0.61 -16.49 -1.70
C LEU A 125 -0.14 -16.42 -0.35
N PHE A 126 -0.37 -17.54 0.32
CA PHE A 126 -0.97 -17.55 1.66
C PHE A 126 -0.08 -16.83 2.67
N PHE A 127 1.23 -17.04 2.64
CA PHE A 127 2.19 -16.31 3.48
C PHE A 127 2.04 -14.81 3.31
N ALA A 128 2.10 -14.32 2.08
CA ALA A 128 1.95 -12.90 1.79
C ALA A 128 0.58 -12.36 2.26
N PHE A 129 -0.49 -13.11 2.03
CA PHE A 129 -1.83 -12.71 2.43
C PHE A 129 -1.99 -12.55 3.95
N TYR A 130 -1.50 -13.52 4.74
CA TYR A 130 -1.67 -13.52 6.19
C TYR A 130 -0.65 -12.65 6.93
N TYR A 131 0.59 -12.60 6.47
CA TYR A 131 1.68 -11.91 7.17
C TYR A 131 1.99 -10.51 6.64
N GLN A 132 1.57 -10.15 5.42
CA GLN A 132 1.77 -8.81 4.85
C GLN A 132 0.47 -8.01 4.77
N GLN A 133 -0.36 -8.06 5.83
CA GLN A 133 -1.63 -7.34 5.88
C GLN A 133 -1.49 -5.83 5.64
N ASN A 134 -2.48 -5.25 4.96
CA ASN A 134 -2.56 -3.84 4.59
C ASN A 134 -1.42 -3.38 3.67
N THR A 135 -0.97 -4.25 2.76
CA THR A 135 0.08 -3.94 1.80
C THR A 135 -0.35 -4.27 0.37
N TYR A 136 0.31 -3.66 -0.61
CA TYR A 136 0.10 -3.98 -2.03
C TYR A 136 0.42 -5.45 -2.34
N GLN A 137 1.32 -6.08 -1.58
CA GLN A 137 1.66 -7.49 -1.73
C GLN A 137 0.50 -8.41 -1.31
N GLN A 138 -0.23 -8.08 -0.25
CA GLN A 138 -1.44 -8.82 0.11
C GLN A 138 -2.48 -8.78 -1.01
N TYR A 139 -2.67 -7.61 -1.63
CA TYR A 139 -3.54 -7.44 -2.80
C TYR A 139 -3.10 -8.35 -3.96
N LEU A 140 -1.81 -8.29 -4.33
CA LEU A 140 -1.29 -9.12 -5.42
C LEU A 140 -1.44 -10.61 -5.13
N ALA A 141 -1.20 -11.03 -3.88
CA ALA A 141 -1.40 -12.40 -3.47
C ALA A 141 -2.87 -12.85 -3.56
N ALA A 142 -3.79 -12.04 -3.03
CA ALA A 142 -5.23 -12.30 -3.10
C ALA A 142 -5.72 -12.38 -4.56
N LYS A 143 -5.22 -11.51 -5.43
CA LYS A 143 -5.54 -11.51 -6.86
C LYS A 143 -5.14 -12.82 -7.53
N GLU A 144 -3.93 -13.33 -7.25
CA GLU A 144 -3.48 -14.59 -7.83
C GLU A 144 -4.21 -15.81 -7.22
N LEU A 145 -4.55 -15.79 -5.93
CA LEU A 145 -5.40 -16.82 -5.30
C LEU A 145 -6.79 -16.87 -5.95
N LYS A 146 -7.43 -15.72 -6.18
CA LYS A 146 -8.72 -15.64 -6.88
C LYS A 146 -8.64 -16.18 -8.32
N LYS A 147 -7.56 -15.88 -9.06
CA LYS A 147 -7.31 -16.47 -10.40
C LYS A 147 -7.20 -18.00 -10.35
N GLN A 148 -6.66 -18.54 -9.26
CA GLN A 148 -6.59 -19.98 -9.00
C GLN A 148 -7.88 -20.56 -8.41
N SER A 149 -9.01 -19.82 -8.49
CA SER A 149 -10.32 -20.24 -7.99
C SER A 149 -10.39 -20.47 -6.48
N TRP A 150 -9.51 -19.83 -5.71
CA TRP A 150 -9.67 -19.70 -4.27
C TRP A 150 -10.68 -18.58 -3.94
N ARG A 151 -11.54 -18.85 -2.96
CA ARG A 151 -12.60 -17.97 -2.47
C ARG A 151 -12.36 -17.66 -1.00
N TYR A 152 -12.25 -16.37 -0.66
CA TYR A 152 -12.04 -15.96 0.72
C TYR A 152 -13.37 -15.93 1.50
N HIS A 153 -13.36 -16.53 2.69
CA HIS A 153 -14.53 -16.63 3.56
C HIS A 153 -14.36 -15.74 4.80
N LYS A 154 -15.05 -14.58 4.81
CA LYS A 154 -14.90 -13.52 5.82
C LYS A 154 -15.10 -13.98 7.27
N LYS A 155 -16.01 -14.95 7.53
CA LYS A 155 -16.25 -15.46 8.89
C LYS A 155 -15.11 -16.32 9.43
N TYR A 156 -14.45 -17.10 8.57
CA TYR A 156 -13.41 -18.04 8.97
C TYR A 156 -12.01 -17.49 8.70
N ASN A 157 -11.92 -16.35 8.02
CA ASN A 157 -10.68 -15.73 7.59
C ASN A 157 -9.76 -16.69 6.84
N THR A 158 -10.34 -17.56 6.01
CA THR A 158 -9.59 -18.51 5.21
C THR A 158 -10.13 -18.66 3.79
N TRP A 159 -9.25 -19.16 2.93
CA TRP A 159 -9.48 -19.43 1.53
C TRP A 159 -9.98 -20.85 1.33
N PHE A 160 -11.01 -20.99 0.51
CA PHE A 160 -11.59 -22.27 0.10
C PHE A 160 -11.49 -22.44 -1.41
N GLN A 161 -11.26 -23.67 -1.85
CA GLN A 161 -11.34 -24.08 -3.24
C GLN A 161 -12.26 -25.29 -3.32
N ARG A 162 -13.10 -25.35 -4.37
CA ARG A 162 -13.94 -26.53 -4.61
C ARG A 162 -13.04 -27.73 -4.92
N HIS A 163 -13.16 -28.81 -4.14
CA HIS A 163 -12.49 -30.07 -4.46
C HIS A 163 -13.23 -30.78 -5.59
N GLU A 164 -14.56 -30.70 -5.56
CA GLU A 164 -15.49 -31.27 -6.53
C GLU A 164 -16.66 -30.30 -6.72
N GLU A 165 -17.51 -30.53 -7.72
CA GLU A 165 -18.74 -29.75 -7.88
C GLU A 165 -19.64 -29.88 -6.63
N PRO A 166 -20.19 -28.77 -6.11
CA PRO A 166 -21.04 -28.82 -4.93
C PRO A 166 -22.31 -29.62 -5.20
N LYS A 167 -22.74 -30.40 -4.21
CA LYS A 167 -23.95 -31.22 -4.28
C LYS A 167 -25.22 -30.37 -4.26
N ILE A 168 -25.17 -29.23 -3.58
CA ILE A 168 -26.28 -28.29 -3.46
C ILE A 168 -25.75 -26.91 -3.81
N THR A 169 -26.46 -26.21 -4.68
CA THR A 169 -26.22 -24.81 -5.02
C THR A 169 -27.56 -24.09 -4.97
N THR A 170 -27.72 -23.15 -4.04
CA THR A 170 -28.87 -22.24 -3.96
C THR A 170 -28.41 -20.81 -4.22
N ASP A 171 -29.30 -19.83 -4.14
CA ASP A 171 -28.94 -18.41 -4.27
C ASP A 171 -28.23 -17.86 -3.03
N GLU A 172 -28.33 -18.54 -1.89
CA GLU A 172 -27.78 -18.10 -0.60
C GLU A 172 -26.51 -18.86 -0.19
N TYR A 173 -26.36 -20.11 -0.60
CA TYR A 173 -25.22 -20.94 -0.25
C TYR A 173 -24.94 -22.05 -1.26
N GLU A 174 -23.74 -22.62 -1.15
CA GLU A 174 -23.38 -23.89 -1.78
C GLU A 174 -22.89 -24.89 -0.73
N GLN A 175 -23.18 -26.17 -0.91
CA GLN A 175 -22.73 -27.24 -0.03
C GLN A 175 -22.01 -28.33 -0.81
N GLY A 176 -20.81 -28.69 -0.36
CA GLY A 176 -19.97 -29.67 -1.04
C GLY A 176 -18.66 -29.96 -0.32
N THR A 177 -17.74 -30.59 -1.05
CA THR A 177 -16.38 -30.87 -0.56
C THR A 177 -15.43 -29.76 -0.98
N TYR A 178 -14.76 -29.16 -0.01
CA TYR A 178 -13.82 -28.06 -0.22
C TYR A 178 -12.43 -28.39 0.33
N VAL A 179 -11.41 -27.88 -0.35
CA VAL A 179 -10.08 -27.71 0.22
C VAL A 179 -10.01 -26.33 0.85
N TYR A 180 -9.45 -26.21 2.05
CA TYR A 180 -9.18 -24.92 2.68
C TYR A 180 -7.76 -24.86 3.25
N PHE A 181 -7.23 -23.65 3.41
CA PHE A 181 -5.92 -23.45 4.01
C PHE A 181 -6.04 -23.23 5.52
N ASP A 182 -5.52 -24.16 6.30
CA ASP A 182 -5.41 -24.02 7.75
C ASP A 182 -4.18 -23.18 8.08
N PHE A 183 -4.35 -21.89 8.35
CA PHE A 183 -3.25 -20.97 8.67
C PHE A 183 -2.87 -20.96 10.16
N HIS A 184 -3.59 -21.68 11.02
CA HIS A 184 -3.36 -21.64 12.47
C HIS A 184 -2.17 -22.51 12.87
N ILE A 185 -0.99 -21.89 13.01
CA ILE A 185 0.18 -22.59 13.56
C ILE A 185 -0.07 -22.85 15.05
N ALA A 186 -0.27 -24.11 15.44
CA ALA A 186 -0.50 -24.47 16.83
C ALA A 186 0.76 -24.16 17.66
N ASN A 187 0.62 -23.25 18.63
CA ASN A 187 1.66 -22.99 19.63
C ASN A 187 1.65 -24.13 20.68
N GLY A 188 2.14 -25.31 20.31
CA GLY A 188 2.44 -26.40 21.25
C GLY A 188 1.45 -27.57 21.32
N GLU A 189 0.45 -27.67 20.44
CA GLU A 189 -0.40 -28.86 20.31
C GLU A 189 -0.19 -29.59 18.98
N VAL A 190 -0.48 -30.89 18.97
CA VAL A 190 -0.12 -31.94 18.00
C VAL A 190 -0.63 -31.69 16.56
N GLN A 191 -1.40 -30.64 16.30
CA GLN A 191 -1.85 -30.31 14.95
C GLN A 191 -0.94 -29.27 14.30
N HIS A 192 -0.13 -29.73 13.35
CA HIS A 192 0.57 -28.85 12.42
C HIS A 192 -0.45 -28.12 11.55
N GLY A 193 -0.76 -26.85 11.87
CA GLY A 193 -1.36 -25.93 10.90
C GLY A 193 -0.35 -25.51 9.85
N TRP A 194 -0.69 -24.48 9.07
CA TRP A 194 0.02 -24.12 7.85
C TRP A 194 -0.02 -25.22 6.78
N CYS A 195 -1.22 -25.73 6.49
CA CYS A 195 -1.40 -26.77 5.48
C CYS A 195 -2.80 -26.73 4.85
N GLN A 196 -2.95 -27.40 3.72
CA GLN A 196 -4.27 -27.61 3.10
C GLN A 196 -5.02 -28.75 3.81
N ARG A 197 -6.31 -28.55 4.06
CA ARG A 197 -7.20 -29.57 4.63
C ARG A 197 -8.46 -29.72 3.78
N ILE A 198 -9.04 -30.91 3.81
CA ILE A 198 -10.30 -31.21 3.14
C ILE A 198 -11.44 -31.15 4.15
N LYS A 199 -12.53 -30.48 3.76
CA LYS A 199 -13.78 -30.42 4.51
C LYS A 199 -14.94 -30.89 3.63
N THR A 200 -15.53 -32.02 4.00
CA THR A 200 -16.72 -32.57 3.35
C THR A 200 -17.99 -31.93 3.88
N GLU A 201 -19.04 -31.88 3.05
CA GLU A 201 -20.36 -31.33 3.43
C GLU A 201 -20.29 -29.92 4.03
N PHE A 202 -19.32 -29.11 3.56
CA PHE A 202 -19.19 -27.74 4.00
C PHE A 202 -20.21 -26.87 3.30
N ARG A 203 -21.01 -26.15 4.09
CA ARG A 203 -21.91 -25.11 3.62
C ARG A 203 -21.18 -23.77 3.56
N PHE A 204 -20.90 -23.33 2.34
CA PHE A 204 -20.33 -22.02 2.04
C PHE A 204 -21.49 -21.03 1.80
N GLU A 205 -21.72 -20.13 2.75
CA GLU A 205 -22.76 -19.10 2.61
C GLU A 205 -22.21 -17.89 1.85
N TYR A 206 -22.90 -17.43 0.80
CA TYR A 206 -22.41 -16.34 -0.04
C TYR A 206 -22.36 -14.99 0.69
N ASN A 207 -23.13 -14.80 1.76
CA ASN A 207 -23.01 -13.61 2.62
C ASN A 207 -21.58 -13.43 3.20
N TYR A 208 -20.87 -14.54 3.40
CA TYR A 208 -19.48 -14.53 3.87
C TYR A 208 -18.45 -14.58 2.74
N LEU A 209 -18.87 -14.66 1.48
CA LEU A 209 -17.98 -14.51 0.34
C LEU A 209 -17.46 -13.07 0.29
N GLU A 210 -16.17 -12.93 0.05
CA GLU A 210 -15.58 -11.65 -0.32
C GLU A 210 -15.60 -11.48 -1.85
N ASP A 211 -16.55 -10.70 -2.34
CA ASP A 211 -16.73 -10.43 -3.77
C ASP A 211 -15.88 -9.26 -4.27
N GLU A 212 -15.50 -8.33 -3.39
CA GLU A 212 -14.70 -7.17 -3.78
C GLU A 212 -13.24 -7.56 -3.98
N VAL A 213 -12.60 -6.97 -4.98
CA VAL A 213 -11.14 -7.04 -5.11
C VAL A 213 -10.61 -6.02 -4.10
N MET A 214 -10.02 -6.47 -2.97
CA MET A 214 -9.24 -5.60 -2.07
C MET A 214 -8.20 -4.77 -2.82
#